data_AF-A0A4R5GZN5-F1
#
_entry.id   AF-A0A4R5GZN5-F1
#
_cell.length_a   1.000
_cell.length_b   1.000
_cell.length_c   1.000
_cell.angle_alpha   90.00
_cell.angle_beta   90.00
_cell.angle_gamma   90.00
#
_symmetry.space_group_name_H-M   'P 1'
#
loop_
_entity.id
_entity.type
_entity.pdbx_description
1 polymer ?
#
loop_
_entity_poly.entity_id
_entity_poly.type
_entity_poly.pdbx_seq_one_letter_code
_entity_poly.pdbx_strand_id
1 'polypeptide(L)'
;MNEISNVSSPTKPSLDVIKEASLSGDINKLSGAGKAYQSVSQSSAIAIQDATDSLRNINTMATTAMGVALSQMLATGKTAPFTEVITAATGMVEMGRENFAKVGSSASGLLNEFPTGGPDTPSGE
;
A
#
# COMPACT_ATOMS: atom_id res chain seq x y z
N MET A 1 -40.13 35.65 28.20
CA MET A 1 -39.10 36.02 27.20
C MET A 1 -38.64 34.75 26.52
N ASN A 2 -39.09 34.54 25.28
CA ASN A 2 -38.84 33.33 24.52
C ASN A 2 -38.28 33.76 23.16
N GLU A 3 -36.98 34.05 23.12
CA GLU A 3 -36.28 34.33 21.87
C GLU A 3 -35.63 33.03 21.37
N ILE A 4 -36.45 32.16 20.77
CA ILE A 4 -35.93 31.22 19.77
C ILE A 4 -36.02 31.98 18.45
N SER A 5 -34.98 32.78 18.23
CA SER A 5 -34.78 33.55 17.01
C SER A 5 -34.97 32.69 15.77
N ASN A 6 -35.70 33.28 14.84
CA ASN A 6 -36.15 32.76 13.56
C ASN A 6 -34.97 32.21 12.75
N VAL A 7 -34.84 30.87 12.67
CA VAL A 7 -33.91 30.21 11.74
C VAL A 7 -34.52 30.29 10.34
N SER A 8 -34.50 31.47 9.71
CA SER A 8 -34.73 31.64 8.27
C SER A 8 -33.38 31.81 7.57
N SER A 9 -32.46 30.87 7.84
CA SER A 9 -31.07 30.87 7.38
C SER A 9 -30.89 29.79 6.30
N PRO A 10 -29.92 29.91 5.36
CA PRO A 10 -29.55 28.89 4.36
C PRO A 10 -29.31 27.47 4.91
N THR A 11 -29.38 27.28 6.22
CA THR A 11 -29.32 26.01 6.94
C THR A 11 -30.55 25.12 6.77
N LYS A 12 -31.76 25.66 6.51
CA LYS A 12 -32.97 24.84 6.29
C LYS A 12 -32.85 23.92 5.07
N PRO A 13 -32.50 24.43 3.87
CA PRO A 13 -32.23 23.59 2.71
C PRO A 13 -31.13 22.54 2.95
N SER A 14 -30.04 22.90 3.64
CA SER A 14 -28.95 21.94 3.90
C SER A 14 -29.35 20.85 4.90
N LEU A 15 -30.18 21.15 5.89
CA LEU A 15 -30.69 20.15 6.82
C LEU A 15 -31.64 19.17 6.14
N ASP A 16 -32.49 19.68 5.24
CA ASP A 16 -33.37 18.83 4.45
C ASP A 16 -32.57 17.94 3.49
N VAL A 17 -31.54 18.47 2.83
CA VAL A 17 -30.61 17.68 1.99
C VAL A 17 -29.86 16.61 2.79
N ILE A 18 -29.37 16.94 3.99
CA ILE A 18 -28.70 15.96 4.86
C ILE A 18 -29.68 14.90 5.36
N LYS A 19 -30.92 15.28 5.67
CA LYS A 19 -31.96 14.35 6.11
C LYS A 19 -32.36 13.40 4.98
N GLU A 20 -32.54 13.92 3.78
CA GLU A 20 -32.80 13.14 2.56
C GLU A 20 -31.65 12.16 2.28
N ALA A 21 -30.40 12.64 2.28
CA ALA A 21 -29.21 11.81 2.05
C ALA A 21 -28.93 10.79 3.17
N SER A 22 -29.39 11.08 4.39
CA SER A 22 -29.35 10.15 5.51
C SER A 22 -30.38 9.04 5.35
N LEU A 23 -31.60 9.38 4.94
CA LEU A 23 -32.69 8.44 4.67
C LEU A 23 -32.44 7.58 3.43
N SER A 24 -31.76 8.12 2.41
CA SER A 24 -31.31 7.37 1.22
C SER A 24 -30.11 6.45 1.49
N GLY A 25 -29.44 6.63 2.64
CA GLY A 25 -28.25 5.89 3.04
C GLY A 25 -26.96 6.35 2.38
N ASP A 26 -26.97 7.42 1.59
CA ASP A 26 -25.80 7.88 0.83
C ASP A 26 -24.69 8.42 1.73
N ILE A 27 -25.04 9.05 2.88
CA ILE A 27 -24.05 9.45 3.89
C ILE A 27 -23.31 8.23 4.46
N ASN A 28 -24.02 7.13 4.71
CA ASN A 28 -23.42 5.90 5.23
C ASN A 28 -22.54 5.21 4.18
N LYS A 29 -22.95 5.20 2.91
CA LYS A 29 -22.14 4.67 1.80
C LYS A 29 -20.86 5.49 1.61
N LEU A 30 -20.97 6.82 1.62
CA LEU A 30 -19.83 7.73 1.47
C LEU A 30 -18.84 7.59 2.64
N SER A 31 -19.35 7.58 3.87
CA SER A 31 -18.53 7.36 5.06
C SER A 31 -17.86 5.97 5.05
N GLY A 32 -18.61 4.94 4.64
CA GLY A 32 -18.11 3.58 4.47
C GLY A 32 -16.99 3.49 3.43
N ALA A 33 -17.17 4.12 2.27
CA ALA A 33 -16.17 4.20 1.21
C ALA A 33 -14.87 4.88 1.68
N GLY A 34 -14.97 6.02 2.35
CA GLY A 34 -13.80 6.72 2.90
C GLY A 34 -13.04 5.89 3.95
N LYS A 35 -13.76 5.18 4.83
CA LYS A 35 -13.15 4.27 5.81
C LYS A 35 -12.49 3.06 5.14
N ALA A 36 -13.14 2.49 4.12
CA ALA A 36 -12.58 1.38 3.36
C ALA A 36 -11.31 1.82 2.63
N TYR A 37 -11.32 2.98 1.95
CA TYR A 37 -10.14 3.55 1.30
C TYR A 37 -8.98 3.76 2.29
N GLN A 38 -9.26 4.32 3.48
CA GLN A 38 -8.25 4.50 4.51
C GLN A 38 -7.67 3.15 4.99
N SER A 39 -8.53 2.15 5.22
CA SER A 39 -8.11 0.82 5.68
C SER A 39 -7.25 0.10 4.62
N VAL A 40 -7.65 0.16 3.36
CA VAL A 40 -6.90 -0.40 2.23
C VAL A 40 -5.57 0.33 2.05
N SER A 41 -5.57 1.66 2.17
CA SER A 41 -4.34 2.48 2.11
C SER A 41 -3.35 2.07 3.19
N GLN A 42 -3.82 1.91 4.43
CA GLN A 42 -2.98 1.50 5.53
C GLN A 42 -2.45 0.08 5.36
N SER A 43 -3.31 -0.87 4.99
CA SER A 43 -2.90 -2.25 4.76
C SER A 43 -1.92 -2.38 3.60
N SER A 44 -2.11 -1.59 2.54
CA SER A 44 -1.21 -1.51 1.40
C SER A 44 0.16 -0.96 1.80
N ALA A 45 0.18 0.11 2.63
CA ALA A 45 1.41 0.67 3.15
C ALA A 45 2.18 -0.34 4.02
N ILE A 46 1.49 -1.10 4.88
CA ILE A 46 2.09 -2.17 5.69
C ILE A 46 2.67 -3.27 4.80
N ALA A 47 1.93 -3.74 3.79
CA ALA A 47 2.42 -4.77 2.88
C ALA A 47 3.69 -4.33 2.13
N ILE A 48 3.75 -3.06 1.69
CA ILE A 48 4.94 -2.50 1.04
C ILE A 48 6.12 -2.42 2.03
N GLN A 49 5.87 -2.06 3.30
CA GLN A 49 6.90 -2.03 4.34
C GLN A 49 7.44 -3.43 4.61
N ASP A 50 6.57 -4.43 4.80
CA ASP A 50 6.95 -5.83 5.00
C ASP A 50 7.78 -6.37 3.82
N ALA A 51 7.37 -6.05 2.59
CA ALA A 51 8.11 -6.43 1.39
C ALA A 51 9.48 -5.73 1.32
N THR A 52 9.56 -4.46 1.73
CA THR A 52 10.83 -3.71 1.81
C THR A 52 11.78 -4.35 2.83
N ASP A 53 11.26 -4.71 4.01
CA ASP A 53 12.05 -5.32 5.07
C ASP A 53 12.50 -6.73 4.69
N SER A 54 11.63 -7.51 4.04
CA SER A 54 12.00 -8.80 3.45
C SER A 54 13.15 -8.66 2.45
N LEU A 55 13.07 -7.70 1.51
CA LEU A 55 14.14 -7.43 0.55
C LEU A 55 15.45 -7.00 1.25
N ARG A 56 15.37 -6.17 2.29
CA ARG A 56 16.57 -5.78 3.07
C ARG A 56 17.22 -6.98 3.76
N ASN A 57 16.42 -7.88 4.34
CA ASN A 57 16.91 -9.09 4.99
C ASN A 57 17.58 -10.03 3.97
N ILE A 58 16.93 -10.24 2.82
CA ILE A 58 17.48 -11.03 1.71
C ILE A 58 18.82 -10.45 1.25
N ASN A 59 18.89 -9.13 1.02
CA ASN A 59 20.13 -8.46 0.60
C ASN A 59 21.26 -8.65 1.61
N THR A 60 20.94 -8.57 2.91
CA THR A 60 21.93 -8.77 3.98
C THR A 60 22.46 -10.20 3.98
N MET A 61 21.57 -11.20 3.90
CA MET A 61 21.95 -12.60 3.83
C MET A 61 22.78 -12.91 2.57
N ALA A 62 22.32 -12.47 1.40
CA ALA A 62 22.98 -12.69 0.12
C ALA A 62 24.38 -12.06 0.10
N THR A 63 24.50 -10.81 0.54
CA THR A 63 25.80 -10.12 0.59
C THR A 63 26.77 -10.81 1.55
N THR A 64 26.27 -11.27 2.71
CA THR A 64 27.08 -12.04 3.67
C THR A 64 27.56 -13.36 3.07
N ALA A 65 26.66 -14.12 2.43
CA ALA A 65 27.00 -15.37 1.78
C ALA A 65 28.03 -15.18 0.65
N MET A 66 27.84 -14.16 -0.20
CA MET A 66 28.79 -13.80 -1.25
C MET A 66 30.15 -13.42 -0.65
N GLY A 67 30.18 -12.60 0.40
CA GLY A 67 31.43 -12.22 1.08
C GLY A 67 32.20 -13.41 1.63
N VAL A 68 31.52 -14.37 2.28
CA VAL A 68 32.13 -15.60 2.77
C VAL A 68 32.63 -16.47 1.62
N ALA A 69 31.83 -16.65 0.56
CA ALA A 69 32.22 -17.42 -0.61
C ALA A 69 33.47 -16.84 -1.28
N LEU A 70 33.52 -15.52 -1.49
CA LEU A 70 34.68 -14.81 -2.03
C LEU A 70 35.92 -14.96 -1.14
N SER A 71 35.76 -14.84 0.18
CA SER A 71 36.86 -15.06 1.14
C SER A 71 37.44 -16.46 1.02
N GLN A 72 36.59 -17.48 0.89
CA GLN A 72 37.03 -18.87 0.73
C GLN A 72 37.68 -19.13 -0.64
N MET A 73 37.21 -18.48 -1.71
CA MET A 73 37.87 -18.53 -3.02
C MET A 73 39.30 -18.02 -2.95
N LEU A 74 39.50 -16.87 -2.28
CA LEU A 74 40.83 -16.27 -2.11
C LEU A 74 41.73 -17.13 -1.21
N ALA A 75 41.18 -17.68 -0.13
CA ALA A 75 41.95 -18.49 0.83
C ALA A 75 42.37 -19.85 0.25
N THR A 76 41.53 -20.48 -0.57
CA THR A 76 41.77 -21.85 -1.07
C THR A 76 42.31 -21.90 -2.49
N GLY A 77 42.21 -20.80 -3.25
CA GLY A 77 42.50 -20.76 -4.69
C GLY A 77 41.51 -21.56 -5.55
N LYS A 78 40.45 -22.12 -4.96
CA LYS A 78 39.41 -22.89 -5.68
C LYS A 78 38.23 -21.98 -5.97
N THR A 79 37.67 -22.08 -7.18
CA THR A 79 36.55 -21.23 -7.62
C THR A 79 35.23 -22.00 -7.70
N ALA A 80 35.25 -23.20 -8.27
CA ALA A 80 34.07 -23.98 -8.60
C ALA A 80 33.00 -24.10 -7.48
N PRO A 81 33.32 -24.51 -6.24
CA PRO A 81 32.29 -24.70 -5.21
C PRO A 81 31.67 -23.40 -4.69
N PHE A 82 32.33 -22.26 -4.88
CA PHE A 82 31.90 -20.97 -4.33
C PHE A 82 31.14 -20.13 -5.35
N THR A 83 31.36 -20.35 -6.64
CA THR A 83 30.59 -19.72 -7.72
C THR A 83 29.10 -20.09 -7.65
N GLU A 84 28.76 -21.32 -7.25
CA GLU A 84 27.37 -21.75 -7.07
C GLU A 84 26.68 -20.98 -5.93
N VAL A 85 27.39 -20.76 -4.81
CA VAL A 85 26.88 -19.97 -3.68
C VAL A 85 26.62 -18.53 -4.09
N ILE A 86 27.56 -17.91 -4.83
CA ILE A 86 27.39 -16.54 -5.33
C ILE A 86 26.21 -16.44 -6.29
N THR A 87 26.04 -17.44 -7.16
CA THR A 87 24.92 -17.50 -8.11
C THR A 87 23.58 -17.62 -7.36
N ALA A 88 23.50 -18.52 -6.39
CA ALA A 88 22.30 -18.68 -5.56
C ALA A 88 21.97 -17.41 -4.77
N ALA A 89 22.97 -16.77 -4.16
CA ALA A 89 22.80 -15.52 -3.44
C ALA A 89 22.31 -14.38 -4.35
N THR A 90 22.85 -14.28 -5.57
CA THR A 90 22.38 -13.31 -6.57
C THR A 90 20.92 -13.59 -6.97
N GLY A 91 20.56 -14.87 -7.16
CA GLY A 91 19.18 -15.28 -7.44
C GLY A 91 18.21 -14.92 -6.31
N MET A 92 18.62 -15.06 -5.05
CA MET A 92 17.81 -14.64 -3.91
C MET A 92 17.47 -13.14 -3.96
N VAL A 93 18.47 -12.30 -4.28
CA VAL A 93 18.25 -10.84 -4.42
C VAL A 93 17.24 -10.56 -5.52
N GLU A 94 17.36 -11.21 -6.67
CA GLU A 94 16.44 -10.97 -7.79
C GLU A 94 15.01 -11.41 -7.44
N MET A 95 14.83 -12.59 -6.84
CA MET A 95 13.51 -13.03 -6.35
C MET A 95 12.92 -12.06 -5.32
N GLY A 96 13.76 -11.53 -4.42
CA GLY A 96 13.34 -10.51 -3.45
C GLY A 96 12.85 -9.23 -4.13
N ARG A 97 13.56 -8.77 -5.17
CA ARG A 97 13.17 -7.58 -5.96
C ARG A 97 11.88 -7.79 -6.72
N GLU A 98 11.72 -8.96 -7.35
CA GLU A 98 10.48 -9.32 -8.02
C GLU A 98 9.29 -9.35 -7.05
N ASN A 99 9.46 -9.95 -5.87
CA ASN A 99 8.41 -9.99 -4.86
C ASN A 99 8.02 -8.57 -4.40
N PHE A 100 9.01 -7.73 -4.10
CA PHE A 100 8.76 -6.33 -3.75
C PHE A 100 8.00 -5.58 -4.85
N ALA A 101 8.39 -5.74 -6.11
CA ALA A 101 7.70 -5.12 -7.24
C ALA A 101 6.24 -5.62 -7.40
N LYS A 102 6.01 -6.93 -7.25
CA LYS A 102 4.67 -7.54 -7.31
C LYS A 102 3.77 -7.00 -6.19
N VAL A 103 4.28 -6.91 -4.97
CA VAL A 103 3.54 -6.34 -3.83
C VAL A 103 3.23 -4.86 -4.09
N GLY A 104 4.21 -4.07 -4.53
CA GLY A 104 4.01 -2.65 -4.85
C GLY A 104 2.94 -2.43 -5.93
N SER A 105 2.95 -3.22 -7.00
CA SER A 105 1.95 -3.15 -8.07
C SER A 105 0.56 -3.60 -7.62
N SER A 106 0.48 -4.61 -6.74
CA SER A 106 -0.81 -5.09 -6.22
C SER A 106 -1.41 -4.06 -5.26
N ALA A 107 -0.59 -3.47 -4.40
CA ALA A 107 -0.98 -2.41 -3.48
C ALA A 107 -1.47 -1.14 -4.21
N SER A 108 -0.78 -0.72 -5.29
CA SER A 108 -1.24 0.42 -6.09
C SER A 108 -2.52 0.11 -6.87
N GLY A 109 -2.67 -1.12 -7.37
CA GLY A 109 -3.90 -1.59 -8.01
C GLY A 109 -5.11 -1.50 -7.06
N LEU A 110 -4.97 -2.07 -5.86
CA LEU A 110 -6.02 -2.02 -4.84
C LEU A 110 -6.42 -0.58 -4.49
N LEU A 111 -5.49 0.36 -4.37
CA LEU A 111 -5.81 1.76 -4.09
C LEU A 111 -6.69 2.41 -5.18
N ASN A 112 -6.51 2.03 -6.44
CA ASN A 112 -7.30 2.56 -7.56
C ASN A 112 -8.71 1.96 -7.65
N GLU A 113 -8.95 0.81 -7.01
CA GLU A 113 -10.25 0.11 -7.02
C GLU A 113 -11.23 0.65 -5.98
N PHE A 114 -10.76 1.42 -4.99
CA PHE A 114 -11.62 1.96 -3.94
C PHE A 114 -12.04 3.40 -4.26
N PRO A 115 -13.36 3.70 -4.27
CA PRO A 115 -13.84 5.05 -4.49
C PRO A 115 -13.30 5.96 -3.38
N THR A 116 -12.61 7.03 -3.78
CA THR A 116 -11.97 8.01 -2.88
C THR A 116 -12.96 8.86 -2.10
N GLY A 117 -14.27 8.58 -2.21
CA GLY A 117 -15.34 9.38 -1.62
C GLY A 117 -15.49 10.77 -2.25
N GLY A 118 -14.86 11.02 -3.40
CA GLY A 118 -15.21 12.18 -4.24
C GLY A 118 -16.47 11.91 -5.06
N PRO A 119 -17.23 12.93 -5.48
CA PRO A 119 -18.23 12.74 -6.53
C PRO A 119 -17.50 12.11 -7.74
N ASP A 120 -18.11 11.10 -8.36
CA ASP A 120 -17.63 10.52 -9.60
C ASP A 120 -17.46 11.64 -10.63
N THR A 121 -16.26 12.21 -10.73
CA THR A 121 -15.90 13.02 -11.88
C THR A 121 -15.71 12.01 -13.00
N PRO A 122 -16.56 12.01 -14.04
CA PRO A 122 -16.37 11.12 -15.15
C PRO A 122 -14.97 11.40 -15.72
N SER A 123 -14.15 10.36 -15.76
CA SER A 123 -12.91 10.35 -16.52
C SER A 123 -13.25 10.81 -17.94
N GLY A 124 -12.62 11.90 -18.37
CA GLY A 124 -13.01 12.70 -19.52
C GLY A 124 -13.30 11.94 -20.80
N GLU A 125 -14.24 12.52 -21.56
CA GLU A 125 -14.32 12.42 -23.02
C GLU A 125 -13.06 13.01 -23.70
#